data_AF-A0A946MR54-F1
#
_entry.id   AF-A0A946MR54-F1
#
_cell.length_a   1.000
_cell.length_b   1.000
_cell.length_c   1.000
_cell.angle_alpha   90.00
_cell.angle_beta   90.00
_cell.angle_gamma   90.00
#
_symmetry.space_group_name_H-M   'P 1'
#
loop_
_entity.id
_entity.type
_entity.pdbx_description
1 polymer ?
#
loop_
_entity_poly.entity_id
_entity_poly.type
_entity_poly.pdbx_seq_one_letter_code
_entity_poly.pdbx_strand_id
1 'polypeptide(L)'
;MDKLRCFIAIELPQQIKIVLSQLQILLGKERDNSIKWVNPNNIHLTLKFLGSINSDSIPLITDAMKSCIKTTSPFSLSIGDTGAFPNTQSPRVSWVGLKGDSGALLKLQKQLDQVLSEIGFAPETREFSPHLTLGRIRDGAR
;
A
#
# COMPACT_ATOMS: atom_id res chain seq x y z
N MET A 1 -24.53 4.73 12.82
CA MET A 1 -23.17 4.15 12.93
C MET A 1 -22.42 4.49 11.67
N ASP A 2 -21.31 5.18 11.82
CA ASP A 2 -20.57 5.72 10.68
C ASP A 2 -19.79 4.61 10.01
N LYS A 3 -19.96 4.48 8.69
CA LYS A 3 -19.19 3.54 7.88
C LYS A 3 -17.91 4.21 7.42
N LEU A 4 -16.77 3.62 7.73
CA LEU A 4 -15.45 4.10 7.36
C LEU A 4 -14.86 3.21 6.27
N ARG A 5 -14.22 3.81 5.26
CA ARG A 5 -13.42 3.04 4.30
C ARG A 5 -12.01 2.91 4.85
N CYS A 6 -11.62 1.69 5.21
CA CYS A 6 -10.37 1.43 5.93
C CYS A 6 -9.43 0.49 5.17
N PHE A 7 -8.15 0.62 5.48
CA PHE A 7 -7.09 -0.27 5.05
C PHE A 7 -5.99 -0.26 6.12
N ILE A 8 -5.12 -1.26 6.11
CA ILE A 8 -3.96 -1.36 6.98
C ILE A 8 -2.71 -1.17 6.12
N ALA A 9 -1.76 -0.37 6.59
CA ALA A 9 -0.56 -0.03 5.85
C ALA A 9 0.65 0.15 6.77
N ILE A 10 1.84 0.05 6.17
CA ILE A 10 3.09 0.49 6.76
C ILE A 10 3.35 1.92 6.30
N GLU A 11 3.52 2.84 7.26
CA GLU A 11 3.91 4.21 6.97
C GLU A 11 5.39 4.31 6.58
N LEU A 12 5.68 5.27 5.69
CA LEU A 12 7.03 5.50 5.20
C LEU A 12 7.76 6.54 6.06
N PRO A 13 9.07 6.34 6.33
CA PRO A 13 9.91 7.38 6.91
C PRO A 13 9.90 8.67 6.07
N GLN A 14 10.06 9.83 6.71
CA GLN A 14 10.00 11.13 6.02
C GLN A 14 11.04 11.25 4.89
N GLN A 15 12.23 10.67 5.08
CA GLN A 15 13.29 10.65 4.07
C GLN A 15 12.84 9.94 2.78
N ILE A 16 12.11 8.82 2.92
CA ILE A 16 11.55 8.09 1.77
C ILE A 16 10.48 8.94 1.08
N LYS A 17 9.61 9.62 1.82
CA LYS A 17 8.60 10.52 1.24
C LYS A 17 9.21 11.64 0.41
N ILE A 18 10.35 12.21 0.85
CA ILE A 18 11.10 13.22 0.10
C ILE A 18 11.64 12.65 -1.22
N VAL A 19 12.27 11.47 -1.17
CA VAL A 19 12.78 10.79 -2.37
C VAL A 19 11.67 10.50 -3.37
N LEU A 20 10.51 10.02 -2.90
CA LEU A 20 9.36 9.76 -3.77
C LEU A 20 8.79 11.04 -4.38
N SER A 21 8.80 12.16 -3.64
CA SER A 21 8.41 13.46 -4.19
C SER A 21 9.31 13.89 -5.35
N GLN A 22 10.63 13.72 -5.20
CA GLN A 22 11.60 14.02 -6.26
C GLN A 22 11.39 13.09 -7.47
N LEU A 23 11.16 11.80 -7.22
CA LEU A 23 10.86 10.83 -8.28
C LEU A 23 9.60 11.23 -9.08
N GLN A 24 8.52 11.65 -8.42
CA GLN A 24 7.32 12.12 -9.12
C GLN A 24 7.62 13.33 -10.03
N ILE A 25 8.46 14.27 -9.59
CA ILE A 25 8.87 15.43 -10.40
C ILE A 25 9.64 14.96 -11.64
N LEU A 26 10.62 14.07 -11.46
CA LEU A 26 11.40 13.49 -12.57
C LEU A 26 10.50 12.77 -13.58
N LEU A 27 9.52 12.01 -13.10
CA LEU A 27 8.52 11.32 -13.91
C LEU A 27 7.49 12.27 -14.56
N GLY A 28 7.59 13.58 -14.35
CA GLY A 28 6.81 14.57 -15.08
C GLY A 28 5.61 15.12 -14.33
N LYS A 29 5.58 15.07 -12.98
CA LYS A 29 4.46 15.61 -12.19
C LYS A 29 4.03 17.04 -12.53
N GLU A 30 4.95 17.88 -12.97
CA GLU A 30 4.68 19.28 -13.34
C GLU A 30 4.35 19.46 -14.83
N ARG A 31 4.58 18.43 -15.64
CA ARG A 31 4.45 18.48 -17.11
C ARG A 31 3.28 17.65 -17.62
N ASP A 32 2.95 16.58 -16.90
CA ASP A 32 1.98 15.58 -17.31
C ASP A 32 0.73 15.62 -16.42
N ASN A 33 -0.32 16.22 -16.99
CA ASN A 33 -1.64 16.28 -16.38
C ASN A 33 -2.46 15.01 -16.61
N SER A 34 -1.96 14.00 -17.31
CA SER A 34 -2.65 12.71 -17.43
C SER A 34 -2.64 11.93 -16.12
N ILE A 35 -1.67 12.19 -15.24
CA ILE A 35 -1.50 11.45 -14.00
C ILE A 35 -2.02 12.28 -12.82
N LYS A 36 -2.96 11.70 -12.08
CA LYS A 36 -3.32 12.16 -10.74
C LYS A 36 -2.29 11.62 -9.74
N TRP A 37 -1.28 12.43 -9.46
CA TRP A 37 -0.21 12.09 -8.51
C TRP A 37 -0.73 12.00 -7.08
N VAL A 38 -0.25 11.00 -6.34
CA VAL A 38 -0.53 10.86 -4.90
C VAL A 38 0.30 11.91 -4.15
N ASN A 39 -0.27 12.59 -3.15
CA ASN A 39 0.52 13.44 -2.27
C ASN A 39 1.59 12.58 -1.58
N PRO A 40 2.89 12.92 -1.62
CA PRO A 40 3.95 12.13 -1.01
C PRO A 40 3.68 11.74 0.45
N ASN A 41 3.01 12.61 1.23
CA ASN A 41 2.66 12.34 2.62
C ASN A 41 1.63 11.21 2.79
N ASN A 42 0.83 10.96 1.75
CA ASN A 42 -0.18 9.91 1.70
C ASN A 42 0.34 8.62 1.06
N ILE A 43 1.58 8.56 0.58
CA ILE A 43 2.15 7.33 0.04
C ILE A 43 2.49 6.39 1.21
N HIS A 44 2.05 5.14 1.06
CA HIS A 44 2.18 4.10 2.06
C HIS A 44 2.29 2.74 1.37
N LEU A 45 2.75 1.73 2.10
CA LEU A 45 2.71 0.34 1.68
C LEU A 45 1.45 -0.31 2.24
N THR A 46 0.43 -0.53 1.40
CA THR A 46 -0.81 -1.19 1.83
C THR A 46 -0.56 -2.67 2.09
N LEU A 47 -1.06 -3.19 3.21
CA LEU A 47 -1.02 -4.62 3.56
C LEU A 47 -2.38 -5.31 3.32
N LYS A 48 -3.49 -4.62 3.61
CA LYS A 48 -4.85 -5.15 3.41
C LYS A 48 -5.88 -4.05 3.27
N PHE A 49 -6.81 -4.18 2.33
CA PHE A 49 -8.00 -3.33 2.26
C PHE A 49 -9.15 -3.98 3.05
N LEU A 50 -9.80 -3.21 3.92
CA LEU A 50 -10.90 -3.71 4.77
C LEU A 50 -12.28 -3.36 4.20
N GLY A 51 -12.33 -2.57 3.13
CA GLY A 51 -13.58 -2.06 2.57
C GLY A 51 -14.25 -1.06 3.50
N SER A 52 -15.59 -1.07 3.52
CA SER A 52 -16.41 -0.22 4.39
C SER A 52 -16.76 -0.97 5.67
N ILE A 53 -16.24 -0.51 6.81
CA ILE A 53 -16.41 -1.13 8.13
C ILE A 53 -17.19 -0.20 9.07
N ASN A 54 -17.79 -0.77 10.12
CA ASN A 54 -18.32 0.03 11.23
C ASN A 54 -17.13 0.51 12.11
N SER A 55 -17.18 1.76 12.58
CA SER A 55 -16.22 2.30 13.55
C SER A 55 -16.05 1.43 14.79
N ASP A 56 -17.10 0.71 15.21
CA ASP A 56 -17.05 -0.15 16.40
C ASP A 56 -16.16 -1.39 16.20
N SER A 57 -15.80 -1.74 14.97
CA SER A 57 -14.87 -2.83 14.66
C SER A 57 -13.40 -2.42 14.86
N ILE A 58 -13.09 -1.13 14.99
CA ILE A 58 -11.71 -0.61 15.07
C ILE A 58 -10.91 -1.20 16.25
N PRO A 59 -11.45 -1.30 17.48
CA PRO A 59 -10.71 -1.92 18.58
C PRO A 59 -10.32 -3.37 18.30
N LEU A 60 -11.24 -4.17 17.75
CA LEU A 60 -11.01 -5.58 17.42
C LEU A 60 -9.92 -5.72 16.34
N ILE A 61 -9.95 -4.89 15.29
CA ILE A 61 -8.92 -4.86 14.24
C ILE A 61 -7.56 -4.47 14.82
N THR A 62 -7.55 -3.48 15.73
CA THR A 62 -6.32 -3.00 16.38
C THR A 62 -5.66 -4.10 17.21
N ASP A 63 -6.45 -4.89 17.95
CA ASP A 63 -5.92 -5.97 18.76
C ASP A 63 -5.42 -7.15 17.90
N ALA A 64 -6.09 -7.46 16.80
CA ALA A 64 -5.59 -8.40 15.77
C ALA A 64 -4.23 -7.95 15.22
N MET A 65 -4.08 -6.67 14.87
CA MET A 65 -2.81 -6.09 14.42
C MET A 65 -1.71 -6.23 15.49
N LYS A 66 -2.02 -5.90 16.75
CA LYS A 66 -1.08 -6.02 17.88
C LYS A 66 -0.59 -7.46 18.07
N SER A 67 -1.47 -8.45 17.91
CA SER A 67 -1.10 -9.86 18.01
C SER A 67 -0.09 -10.24 16.92
N CYS A 68 -0.35 -9.81 15.68
CA CYS A 68 0.52 -10.08 14.53
C CYS A 68 1.94 -9.49 14.73
N ILE A 69 2.03 -8.22 15.14
CA ILE A 69 3.33 -7.54 15.27
C ILE A 69 4.18 -8.07 16.43
N LYS A 70 3.59 -8.63 17.50
CA LYS A 70 4.36 -9.21 18.62
C LYS A 70 5.33 -10.31 18.19
N THR A 71 4.98 -11.04 17.13
CA THR A 71 5.78 -12.14 16.57
C THR A 71 6.58 -11.74 15.34
N THR A 72 6.53 -10.47 14.96
CA THR A 72 7.19 -9.93 13.76
C THR A 72 8.44 -9.15 14.18
N SER A 73 9.62 -9.68 13.83
CA SER A 73 10.87 -8.93 13.98
C SER A 73 10.92 -7.74 13.01
N PRO A 74 11.58 -6.62 13.38
CA PRO A 74 11.86 -5.54 12.45
C PRO A 74 12.61 -6.06 11.21
N PHE A 75 12.32 -5.48 10.05
CA PHE A 75 12.94 -5.83 8.77
C PHE A 75 13.21 -4.58 7.94
N SER A 76 14.11 -4.69 6.97
CA SER A 76 14.54 -3.58 6.11
C SER A 76 14.08 -3.77 4.67
N LEU A 77 13.48 -2.71 4.12
CA LEU A 77 13.08 -2.64 2.73
C LEU A 77 13.80 -1.47 2.04
N SER A 78 14.03 -1.62 0.75
CA SER A 78 14.56 -0.56 -0.12
C SER A 78 13.62 -0.31 -1.29
N ILE A 79 13.67 0.92 -1.83
CA ILE A 79 12.94 1.27 -3.04
C ILE A 79 13.50 0.45 -4.21
N GLY A 80 12.61 -0.19 -4.96
CA GLY A 80 12.94 -0.98 -6.15
C GLY A 80 12.67 -0.22 -7.44
N ASP A 81 12.33 -0.97 -8.49
CA ASP A 81 12.10 -0.44 -9.82
C ASP A 81 10.68 0.14 -9.95
N THR A 82 10.50 1.08 -10.88
CA THR A 82 9.17 1.59 -11.22
C THR A 82 8.40 0.59 -12.08
N GLY A 83 7.07 0.65 -11.99
CA GLY A 83 6.19 -0.20 -12.77
C GLY A 83 4.79 0.39 -12.88
N ALA A 84 3.91 -0.36 -13.53
CA ALA A 84 2.52 0.04 -13.70
C ALA A 84 1.55 -1.13 -13.63
N PHE A 85 0.33 -0.87 -13.14
CA PHE A 85 -0.79 -1.81 -13.21
C PHE A 85 -1.84 -1.38 -14.23
N PRO A 86 -2.50 -2.34 -14.91
CA PRO A 86 -2.19 -3.77 -14.90
C PRO A 86 -0.86 -4.10 -15.62
N ASN A 87 -0.43 -3.25 -16.55
CA ASN A 87 0.87 -3.34 -17.24
C ASN A 87 1.25 -1.97 -17.81
N THR A 88 2.44 -1.87 -18.39
CA THR A 88 2.99 -0.63 -18.97
C THR A 88 2.37 -0.23 -20.32
N GLN A 89 1.69 -1.15 -21.02
CA GLN A 89 1.04 -0.86 -22.31
C GLN A 89 -0.31 -0.15 -22.13
N SER A 90 -1.00 -0.39 -21.01
CA SER A 90 -2.26 0.27 -20.66
C SER A 90 -2.28 0.62 -19.16
N PRO A 91 -1.39 1.52 -18.70
CA PRO A 91 -1.22 1.80 -17.28
C PRO A 91 -2.42 2.56 -16.72
N ARG A 92 -2.93 2.11 -15.57
CA ARG A 92 -3.91 2.81 -14.73
C ARG A 92 -3.32 3.30 -13.41
N VAL A 93 -2.28 2.63 -12.93
CA VAL A 93 -1.56 2.99 -11.70
C VAL A 93 -0.07 2.97 -12.00
N SER A 94 0.63 4.05 -11.67
CA SER A 94 2.09 4.12 -11.64
C SER A 94 2.58 3.92 -10.22
N TRP A 95 3.57 3.07 -10.03
CA TRP A 95 4.06 2.68 -8.72
C TRP A 95 5.58 2.43 -8.73
N VAL A 96 6.16 2.34 -7.53
CA VAL A 96 7.52 1.83 -7.34
C VAL A 96 7.48 0.59 -6.45
N GLY A 97 8.23 -0.43 -6.85
CA GLY A 97 8.34 -1.70 -6.14
C GLY A 97 9.22 -1.57 -4.91
N LEU A 98 9.32 -2.67 -4.15
CA LEU A 98 10.17 -2.77 -2.97
C LEU A 98 11.10 -3.99 -3.09
N LYS A 99 12.32 -3.84 -2.58
CA LYS A 99 13.37 -4.87 -2.50
C LYS A 99 13.82 -5.02 -1.03
N GLY A 100 14.75 -5.94 -0.78
CA GLY A 100 15.24 -6.24 0.58
C GLY A 100 14.52 -7.45 1.18
N ASP A 101 14.09 -7.34 2.43
CA ASP A 101 13.49 -8.42 3.23
C ASP A 101 12.05 -8.77 2.80
N SER A 102 11.85 -9.03 1.51
CA SER A 102 10.56 -9.37 0.89
C SER A 102 9.87 -10.57 1.53
N GLY A 103 10.64 -11.57 2.00
CA GLY A 103 10.11 -12.72 2.72
C GLY A 103 9.48 -12.38 4.07
N ALA A 104 10.10 -11.47 4.83
CA ALA A 104 9.57 -11.00 6.11
C ALA A 104 8.28 -10.19 5.91
N LEU A 105 8.26 -9.31 4.90
CA LEU A 105 7.08 -8.55 4.52
C LEU A 105 5.92 -9.47 4.10
N LEU A 106 6.19 -10.47 3.25
CA LEU A 106 5.17 -11.42 2.81
C LEU A 106 4.62 -12.25 3.98
N LYS A 107 5.50 -12.66 4.91
CA LYS A 107 5.08 -13.37 6.12
C LYS A 107 4.16 -12.50 6.99
N LEU A 108 4.52 -11.24 7.22
CA LEU A 108 3.68 -10.28 7.94
C LEU A 108 2.31 -10.11 7.28
N GLN A 109 2.28 -9.91 5.95
CA GLN A 109 1.03 -9.71 5.22
C GLN A 109 0.12 -10.95 5.31
N LYS A 110 0.67 -12.16 5.14
CA LYS A 110 -0.08 -13.41 5.26
C LYS A 110 -0.62 -13.64 6.66
N GLN A 111 0.20 -13.39 7.68
CA GLN A 111 -0.24 -13.53 9.07
C GLN A 111 -1.34 -12.52 9.41
N LEU A 112 -1.22 -11.28 8.95
CA LEU A 112 -2.24 -10.26 9.13
C LEU A 112 -3.55 -10.67 8.45
N ASP A 113 -3.49 -11.17 7.21
CA ASP A 113 -4.66 -11.63 6.47
C ASP A 113 -5.37 -12.79 7.19
N GLN A 114 -4.59 -13.75 7.71
CA GLN A 114 -5.10 -14.87 8.49
C GLN A 114 -5.84 -14.40 9.76
N VAL A 115 -5.19 -13.59 10.61
CA VAL A 115 -5.80 -13.14 11.88
C VAL A 115 -7.06 -12.30 11.62
N LEU A 116 -7.06 -11.49 10.56
CA LEU A 116 -8.24 -10.70 10.20
C LEU A 116 -9.38 -11.58 9.66
N SER A 117 -9.07 -12.71 9.03
CA SER A 117 -10.09 -13.67 8.60
C SER A 117 -10.81 -14.35 9.76
N GLU A 118 -10.10 -14.60 10.86
CA GLU A 118 -10.67 -15.18 12.09
C GLU A 118 -11.70 -14.25 12.75
N ILE A 119 -11.62 -12.94 12.48
CA ILE A 119 -12.57 -11.93 12.98
C ILE A 119 -13.55 -11.44 11.90
N GLY A 120 -13.66 -12.15 10.77
CA GLY A 120 -14.73 -11.95 9.78
C GLY A 120 -14.36 -11.12 8.54
N PHE A 121 -13.09 -10.80 8.30
CA PHE A 121 -12.65 -10.17 7.05
C PHE A 121 -12.30 -11.20 5.99
N ALA A 122 -12.83 -11.06 4.78
CA ALA A 122 -12.50 -11.98 3.69
C ALA A 122 -10.98 -12.02 3.42
N PRO A 123 -10.36 -13.22 3.28
CA PRO A 123 -8.97 -13.35 2.85
C PRO A 123 -8.72 -12.71 1.49
N GLU A 124 -7.50 -12.24 1.26
CA GLU A 124 -7.11 -11.73 -0.06
C GLU A 124 -6.97 -12.90 -1.06
N THR A 125 -7.62 -12.78 -2.21
CA THR A 125 -7.59 -13.82 -3.27
C THR A 125 -6.48 -13.60 -4.28
N ARG A 126 -5.93 -12.39 -4.35
CA ARG A 126 -4.87 -12.03 -5.28
C ARG A 126 -3.52 -12.15 -4.59
N GLU A 127 -2.50 -12.50 -5.36
CA GLU A 127 -1.14 -12.47 -4.87
C GLU A 127 -0.77 -11.06 -4.38
N PHE A 128 -0.12 -11.02 -3.21
CA PHE A 128 0.37 -9.77 -2.64
C PHE A 128 1.52 -9.23 -3.48
N SER A 129 1.31 -8.08 -4.12
CA SER A 129 2.33 -7.36 -4.88
C SER A 129 2.70 -6.09 -4.12
N PRO A 130 3.81 -6.07 -3.36
CA PRO A 130 4.19 -4.92 -2.54
C PRO A 130 4.66 -3.75 -3.43
N HIS A 131 3.99 -2.61 -3.31
CA HIS A 131 4.26 -1.44 -4.12
C HIS A 131 3.88 -0.16 -3.39
N LEU A 132 4.51 0.95 -3.77
CA LEU A 132 4.16 2.30 -3.36
C LEU A 132 3.52 3.01 -4.54
N THR A 133 2.23 3.33 -4.44
CA THR A 133 1.52 4.02 -5.54
C THR A 133 2.01 5.46 -5.65
N LEU A 134 2.56 5.81 -6.81
CA LEU A 134 3.01 7.17 -7.12
C LEU A 134 1.88 8.02 -7.71
N GLY A 135 1.02 7.43 -8.54
CA GLY A 135 -0.03 8.16 -9.23
C GLY A 135 -1.00 7.23 -9.95
N ARG A 136 -2.14 7.79 -10.35
CA ARG A 136 -3.17 7.09 -11.13
C ARG A 136 -3.41 7.82 -12.44
N ILE A 137 -3.40 7.10 -13.55
CA ILE A 137 -3.64 7.67 -14.87
C ILE A 137 -5.14 8.01 -14.96
N ARG A 138 -5.47 9.20 -15.46
CA ARG A 138 -6.85 9.66 -15.68
C ARG A 138 -7.45 8.91 -16.87
N ASP A 139 -8.72 8.54 -16.76
CA ASP A 139 -9.44 7.92 -17.87
C ASP A 139 -9.46 8.89 -19.08
N GLY A 140 -9.15 8.38 -20.27
CA GLY A 140 -9.10 9.18 -21.51
C GLY A 140 -7.75 9.82 -21.83
N ALA A 141 -6.75 9.73 -20.95
CA ALA A 141 -5.37 10.02 -21.31
C ALA A 141 -4.80 8.85 -22.12
N ARG A 142 -4.81 8.98 -23.45
CA ARG A 142 -4.10 8.11 -24.38
C ARG A 142 -3.35 8.97 -25.38
#